data_AF-G8CMH6-F1
#
_entry.id   AF-G8CMH6-F1
#
_cell.length_a   1.000
_cell.length_b   1.000
_cell.length_c   1.000
_cell.angle_alpha   90.00
_cell.angle_beta   90.00
_cell.angle_gamma   90.00
#
_symmetry.space_group_name_H-M   'P 1'
#
loop_
_entity.id
_entity.type
_entity.pdbx_description
1 polymer ?
#
loop_
_entity_poly.entity_id
_entity_poly.type
_entity_poly.pdbx_seq_one_letter_code
_entity_poly.pdbx_strand_id
1 'polypeptide(L)'
;RCPKAEPYFNPQEDEQSTSARRRVPKTAEEVLSLEQKVVNTATLSDPERFSEIPYSMEDASKTNDCPQNAVAGAKRKHGAFEVDEELNSTIAENEVLWRVNFEKFIFCLKKKFCAERKKPKLKVGTHPIWESFFEANLTDKDTNSVTSSINGVLEKLGQKEGGALMSIGQIKPVLLDLQCTTSDGEEFTFDLRKMVEACRNEEIESLVKKKYGQE
;
A
#
# COMPACT_ATOMS: atom_id res chain seq x y z
N ARG A 1 6.32 20.68 0.72
CA ARG A 1 5.47 21.22 1.81
C ARG A 1 5.45 20.19 2.93
N CYS A 2 5.74 20.56 4.18
CA CYS A 2 5.64 19.62 5.31
C CYS A 2 4.17 19.21 5.53
N PRO A 3 3.90 17.97 5.97
CA PRO A 3 2.55 17.56 6.37
C PRO A 3 2.03 18.44 7.49
N LYS A 4 0.74 18.77 7.45
CA LYS A 4 0.08 19.50 8.53
C LYS A 4 0.05 18.60 9.77
N ALA A 5 0.32 19.18 10.95
CA ALA A 5 0.28 18.44 12.20
C ALA A 5 -1.13 17.84 12.43
N GLU A 6 -1.19 16.64 13.01
CA GLU A 6 -2.45 15.97 13.30
C GLU A 6 -3.33 16.82 14.25
N PRO A 7 -4.64 16.90 14.00
CA PRO A 7 -5.56 17.61 14.88
C PRO A 7 -5.66 16.88 16.23
N TYR A 8 -5.31 17.57 17.31
CA TYR A 8 -5.41 17.07 18.67
C TYR A 8 -6.83 17.23 19.21
N PHE A 9 -7.40 16.15 19.76
CA PHE A 9 -8.71 16.15 20.43
C PHE A 9 -8.56 15.68 21.88
N ASN A 10 -9.10 16.45 22.84
CA ASN A 10 -9.06 16.11 24.26
C ASN A 10 -10.30 15.27 24.63
N PRO A 11 -10.17 14.00 25.06
CA PRO A 11 -11.32 13.10 25.26
C PRO A 11 -12.23 13.43 26.46
N GLN A 12 -11.90 14.45 27.25
CA GLN A 12 -12.50 14.67 28.57
C GLN A 12 -13.69 15.66 28.58
N GLU A 13 -14.09 16.22 27.43
CA GLU A 13 -15.20 17.18 27.37
C GLU A 13 -16.60 16.51 27.38
N ASP A 14 -16.70 15.19 27.16
CA ASP A 14 -17.99 14.49 27.08
C ASP A 14 -18.54 13.98 28.44
N GLU A 15 -17.81 14.11 29.56
CA GLU A 15 -18.23 13.58 30.87
C GLU A 15 -18.37 14.63 32.00
N GLN A 16 -19.00 15.78 31.74
CA GLN A 16 -19.46 16.63 32.86
C GLN A 16 -20.84 17.24 32.64
N SER A 17 -21.86 16.43 32.90
CA SER A 17 -23.18 16.94 33.27
C SER A 17 -23.14 17.42 34.72
N THR A 18 -23.11 18.74 34.95
CA THR A 18 -23.56 19.31 36.22
C THR A 18 -24.48 20.52 35.98
N SER A 19 -25.52 20.56 36.79
CA SER A 19 -26.75 21.31 36.62
C SER A 19 -26.67 22.80 36.98
N ALA A 20 -27.31 23.67 36.20
CA ALA A 20 -28.10 24.80 36.71
C ALA A 20 -29.08 25.35 35.64
N ARG A 21 -30.35 25.52 36.05
CA ARG A 21 -31.50 26.00 35.25
C ARG A 21 -31.27 27.32 34.50
N ARG A 22 -31.71 27.37 33.23
CA ARG A 22 -32.60 28.42 32.66
C ARG A 22 -33.20 27.96 31.31
N ARG A 23 -34.49 28.23 31.09
CA ARG A 23 -35.30 27.86 29.90
C ARG A 23 -35.01 28.79 28.71
N VAL A 24 -35.00 28.26 27.46
CA VAL A 24 -35.34 28.87 26.13
C VAL A 24 -34.97 27.85 25.00
N PRO A 25 -35.58 27.86 23.79
CA PRO A 25 -35.98 26.65 23.05
C PRO A 25 -34.92 26.04 22.11
N LYS A 26 -35.09 24.74 21.86
CA LYS A 26 -34.32 23.86 20.98
C LYS A 26 -34.10 24.43 19.57
N THR A 27 -32.87 24.78 19.25
CA THR A 27 -32.28 24.49 17.94
C THR A 27 -31.56 23.15 18.07
N ALA A 28 -32.00 22.15 17.30
CA ALA A 28 -31.32 20.87 17.22
C ALA A 28 -29.99 21.08 16.49
N GLU A 29 -28.94 21.37 17.25
CA GLU A 29 -27.57 21.22 16.77
C GLU A 29 -27.35 19.71 16.64
N GLU A 30 -27.18 19.25 15.40
CA GLU A 30 -26.85 17.87 15.11
C GLU A 30 -25.45 17.62 15.69
N VAL A 31 -25.41 16.96 16.85
CA VAL A 31 -24.16 16.60 17.52
C VAL A 31 -23.46 15.57 16.64
N LEU A 32 -22.54 16.05 15.79
CA LEU A 32 -21.70 15.21 14.96
C LEU A 32 -20.91 14.26 15.86
N SER A 33 -20.85 12.98 15.48
CA SER A 33 -20.06 12.01 16.22
C SER A 33 -18.57 12.38 16.17
N LEU A 34 -17.80 11.98 17.18
CA LEU A 34 -16.36 12.22 17.25
C LEU A 34 -15.65 11.78 15.95
N GLU A 35 -16.06 10.63 15.39
CA GLU A 35 -15.55 10.09 14.13
C GLU A 35 -15.85 11.00 12.94
N GLN A 36 -17.08 11.54 12.84
CA GLN A 36 -17.45 12.49 11.79
C GLN A 36 -16.65 13.79 11.90
N LYS A 37 -16.40 14.26 13.12
CA LYS A 37 -15.60 15.46 13.38
C LYS A 37 -14.15 15.25 12.94
N VAL A 38 -13.56 14.10 13.24
CA VAL A 38 -12.21 13.70 12.81
C VAL A 38 -12.12 13.66 11.28
N VAL A 39 -13.04 12.96 10.61
CA VAL A 39 -13.05 12.84 9.14
C VAL A 39 -13.17 14.20 8.47
N ASN A 40 -14.05 15.06 8.97
CA ASN A 40 -14.24 16.40 8.41
C ASN A 40 -12.99 17.29 8.59
N THR A 41 -12.31 17.22 9.75
CA THR A 41 -11.08 17.99 9.97
C THR A 41 -9.87 17.46 9.22
N ALA A 42 -9.84 16.16 8.89
CA ALA A 42 -8.76 15.54 8.12
C ALA A 42 -8.91 15.75 6.61
N THR A 43 -10.07 16.22 6.13
CA THR A 43 -10.32 16.43 4.70
C THR A 43 -9.69 17.75 4.24
N LEU A 44 -8.74 17.67 3.31
CA LEU A 44 -8.13 18.85 2.67
C LEU A 44 -9.19 19.66 1.92
N SER A 45 -9.06 20.99 1.92
CA SER A 45 -9.98 21.84 1.15
C SER A 45 -9.78 21.65 -0.36
N ASP A 46 -10.84 21.81 -1.16
CA ASP A 46 -10.78 21.67 -2.63
C ASP A 46 -9.60 22.41 -3.31
N PRO A 47 -9.25 23.67 -2.97
CA PRO A 47 -8.09 24.33 -3.57
C PRO A 47 -6.74 23.71 -3.18
N GLU A 48 -6.65 23.02 -2.04
CA GLU A 48 -5.45 22.28 -1.62
C GLU A 48 -5.39 20.90 -2.30
N ARG A 49 -6.54 20.29 -2.58
CA ARG A 49 -6.64 19.01 -3.31
C ARG A 49 -6.23 19.17 -4.78
N PHE A 50 -6.53 20.31 -5.39
CA PHE A 50 -6.34 20.56 -6.82
C PHE A 50 -5.21 21.56 -7.14
N SER A 51 -4.25 21.80 -6.24
CA SER A 51 -3.12 22.67 -6.60
C SER A 51 -2.25 22.01 -7.68
N GLU A 52 -2.36 22.51 -8.90
CA GLU A 52 -1.60 22.05 -10.07
C GLU A 52 -0.10 22.33 -9.85
N ILE A 53 0.72 21.29 -9.99
CA ILE A 53 2.18 21.43 -9.99
C ILE A 53 2.55 22.01 -11.36
N PRO A 54 3.13 23.21 -11.46
CA PRO A 54 3.52 23.75 -12.76
C PRO A 54 4.65 22.88 -13.34
N TYR A 55 4.30 22.03 -14.30
CA TYR A 55 5.26 21.40 -15.21
C TYR A 55 5.59 22.41 -16.31
N SER A 56 6.78 23.00 -16.25
CA SER A 56 7.35 23.67 -17.44
C SER A 56 7.92 22.58 -18.34
N MET A 57 7.34 22.39 -19.51
CA MET A 57 8.00 21.67 -20.61
C MET A 57 8.62 22.73 -21.52
N GLU A 58 9.91 23.01 -21.34
CA GLU A 58 10.69 23.71 -22.35
C GLU A 58 10.92 22.75 -23.53
N ASP A 59 10.10 22.90 -24.56
CA ASP A 59 10.30 22.26 -25.85
C ASP A 59 11.59 22.81 -26.48
N ALA A 60 12.63 21.99 -26.49
CA ALA A 60 13.86 22.26 -27.20
C ALA A 60 13.63 22.14 -28.71
N SER A 61 13.32 23.24 -29.39
CA SER A 61 13.53 23.34 -30.83
C SER A 61 13.95 24.75 -31.24
N LYS A 62 15.21 24.87 -31.66
CA LYS A 62 15.70 26.04 -32.40
C LYS A 62 15.25 25.90 -33.85
N THR A 63 14.65 26.94 -34.44
CA THR A 63 14.95 27.41 -35.82
C THR A 63 14.24 28.72 -36.18
N ASN A 64 15.07 29.70 -36.55
CA ASN A 64 14.92 30.73 -37.60
C ASN A 64 13.87 31.88 -37.53
N ASP A 65 14.42 33.08 -37.40
CA ASP A 65 14.11 34.38 -38.05
C ASP A 65 12.77 34.58 -38.79
N CYS A 66 11.96 35.55 -38.33
CA CYS A 66 11.57 36.77 -39.07
C CYS A 66 10.66 37.68 -38.19
N PRO A 67 10.81 39.01 -38.16
CA PRO A 67 10.05 39.89 -37.29
C PRO A 67 8.84 40.49 -38.00
N GLN A 68 7.66 40.54 -37.35
CA GLN A 68 6.69 41.64 -37.51
C GLN A 68 5.40 41.49 -36.68
N ASN A 69 4.97 42.65 -36.16
CA ASN A 69 3.59 43.06 -35.83
C ASN A 69 3.03 42.81 -34.40
N ALA A 70 3.40 43.75 -33.53
CA ALA A 70 2.53 44.75 -32.90
C ALA A 70 1.34 44.36 -31.96
N VAL A 71 1.36 45.08 -30.83
CA VAL A 71 0.25 45.63 -30.01
C VAL A 71 -0.07 44.96 -28.65
N ALA A 72 -0.22 45.87 -27.67
CA ALA A 72 -0.92 45.80 -26.37
C ALA A 72 -0.12 45.41 -25.11
N GLY A 73 0.47 46.45 -24.53
CA GLY A 73 0.39 46.81 -23.10
C GLY A 73 -0.08 45.76 -22.10
N ALA A 74 0.89 45.09 -21.48
CA ALA A 74 0.97 44.89 -20.03
C ALA A 74 2.42 44.52 -19.68
N LYS A 75 3.21 45.50 -19.24
CA LYS A 75 4.52 45.23 -18.63
C LYS A 75 4.28 44.49 -17.30
N ARG A 76 4.14 43.17 -17.35
CA ARG A 76 4.44 42.35 -16.18
C ARG A 76 5.95 42.37 -16.06
N LYS A 77 6.46 42.98 -14.98
CA LYS A 77 7.83 42.72 -14.54
C LYS A 77 7.92 41.21 -14.35
N HIS A 78 8.48 40.50 -15.32
CA HIS A 78 9.18 39.26 -15.01
C HIS A 78 10.32 39.72 -14.10
N GLY A 79 10.08 39.69 -12.79
CA GLY A 79 11.19 39.47 -11.88
C GLY A 79 11.79 38.17 -12.38
N ALA A 80 12.97 38.24 -12.99
CA ALA A 80 13.83 37.10 -13.05
C ALA A 80 13.99 36.68 -11.59
N PHE A 81 13.20 35.70 -11.17
CA PHE A 81 13.62 34.87 -10.08
C PHE A 81 14.91 34.26 -10.64
N GLU A 82 16.05 34.79 -10.22
CA GLU A 82 17.29 34.05 -10.28
C GLU A 82 16.96 32.74 -9.60
N VAL A 83 16.63 31.74 -10.41
CA VAL A 83 16.53 30.36 -9.94
C VAL A 83 17.95 30.09 -9.54
N ASP A 84 18.16 30.08 -8.23
CA ASP A 84 19.46 29.86 -7.62
C ASP A 84 20.07 28.60 -8.24
N GLU A 85 21.05 28.82 -9.11
CA GLU A 85 21.71 27.77 -9.87
C GLU A 85 22.40 26.81 -8.89
N GLU A 86 22.77 27.33 -7.70
CA GLU A 86 23.27 26.56 -6.56
C GLU A 86 22.18 25.63 -5.99
N LEU A 87 20.95 26.08 -5.74
CA LEU A 87 19.84 25.23 -5.30
C LEU A 87 19.50 24.12 -6.31
N ASN A 88 19.47 24.43 -7.61
CA ASN A 88 19.23 23.43 -8.67
C ASN A 88 20.40 22.46 -8.83
N SER A 89 21.65 22.90 -8.69
CA SER A 89 22.82 22.00 -8.67
C SER A 89 22.84 21.12 -7.41
N THR A 90 22.38 21.64 -6.27
CA THR A 90 22.27 20.90 -5.00
C THR A 90 21.19 19.81 -5.07
N ILE A 91 20.08 20.09 -5.76
CA ILE A 91 19.00 19.14 -6.08
C ILE A 91 19.50 18.07 -7.06
N ALA A 92 20.26 18.46 -8.10
CA ALA A 92 20.71 17.56 -9.15
C ALA A 92 21.77 16.53 -8.72
N GLU A 93 22.61 16.84 -7.71
CA GLU A 93 23.73 15.96 -7.33
C GLU A 93 23.46 15.09 -6.09
N ASN A 94 22.50 15.45 -5.22
CA ASN A 94 22.28 14.75 -3.94
C ASN A 94 20.82 14.42 -3.58
N GLU A 95 19.82 14.73 -4.42
CA GLU A 95 18.42 14.42 -4.07
C GLU A 95 18.03 12.98 -4.42
N VAL A 96 17.78 12.16 -3.40
CA VAL A 96 17.22 10.81 -3.58
C VAL A 96 15.75 10.94 -4.00
N LEU A 97 15.49 10.77 -5.30
CA LEU A 97 14.13 10.73 -5.84
C LEU A 97 13.45 9.40 -5.48
N TRP A 98 12.64 9.42 -4.43
CA TRP A 98 11.84 8.26 -4.03
C TRP A 98 10.72 8.00 -5.03
N ARG A 99 10.64 6.75 -5.54
CA ARG A 99 9.55 6.27 -6.38
C ARG A 99 8.84 5.10 -5.71
N VAL A 100 7.53 5.02 -5.90
CA VAL A 100 6.75 3.85 -5.48
C VAL A 100 7.19 2.63 -6.30
N ASN A 101 7.42 1.52 -5.61
CA ASN A 101 7.77 0.25 -6.23
C ASN A 101 6.50 -0.58 -6.48
N PHE A 102 5.97 -0.48 -7.70
CA PHE A 102 4.78 -1.24 -8.12
C PHE A 102 5.02 -2.75 -8.14
N GLU A 103 6.22 -3.20 -8.48
CA GLU A 103 6.55 -4.63 -8.54
C GLU A 103 6.45 -5.26 -7.15
N LYS A 104 6.99 -4.58 -6.14
CA LYS A 104 6.90 -4.99 -4.74
C LYS A 104 5.46 -4.98 -4.24
N PHE A 105 4.66 -3.98 -4.64
CA PHE A 105 3.24 -3.94 -4.30
C PHE A 105 2.47 -5.13 -4.89
N ILE A 106 2.66 -5.41 -6.19
CA ILE A 106 2.02 -6.55 -6.86
C ILE A 106 2.48 -7.88 -6.25
N PHE A 107 3.77 -8.01 -5.92
CA PHE A 107 4.30 -9.17 -5.22
C PHE A 107 3.61 -9.40 -3.87
N CYS A 108 3.48 -8.35 -3.04
CA CYS A 108 2.77 -8.41 -1.77
C CYS A 108 1.30 -8.84 -1.95
N LEU A 109 0.62 -8.36 -2.98
CA LEU A 109 -0.76 -8.76 -3.29
C LEU A 109 -0.84 -10.25 -3.67
N LYS A 110 0.04 -10.73 -4.58
CA LYS A 110 0.10 -12.15 -4.95
C LYS A 110 0.38 -13.03 -3.73
N LYS A 111 1.36 -12.65 -2.92
CA LYS A 111 1.73 -13.34 -1.68
C LYS A 111 0.53 -13.45 -0.73
N LYS A 112 -0.16 -12.34 -0.46
CA LYS A 112 -1.35 -12.30 0.41
C LYS A 112 -2.50 -13.14 -0.16
N PHE A 113 -2.77 -13.03 -1.46
CA PHE A 113 -3.79 -13.83 -2.13
C PHE A 113 -3.52 -15.33 -2.00
N CYS A 114 -2.29 -15.77 -2.27
CA CYS A 114 -1.89 -17.17 -2.18
C CYS A 114 -1.96 -17.70 -0.74
N ALA A 115 -1.56 -16.89 0.25
CA ALA A 115 -1.65 -17.24 1.66
C ALA A 115 -3.10 -17.55 2.07
N GLU A 116 -4.03 -16.67 1.70
CA GLU A 116 -5.45 -16.82 2.03
C GLU A 116 -6.13 -17.94 1.23
N ARG A 117 -5.82 -18.09 -0.07
CA ARG A 117 -6.49 -19.05 -0.96
C ARG A 117 -6.35 -20.50 -0.49
N LYS A 118 -5.21 -20.86 0.09
CA LYS A 118 -4.92 -22.21 0.61
C LYS A 118 -5.42 -22.41 2.05
N LYS A 119 -5.66 -21.35 2.82
CA LYS A 119 -6.06 -21.40 4.23
C LYS A 119 -7.33 -22.25 4.48
N PRO A 120 -8.41 -22.16 3.68
CA PRO A 120 -9.58 -23.02 3.84
C PRO A 120 -9.34 -24.51 3.57
N LYS A 121 -8.29 -24.86 2.80
CA LYS A 121 -7.94 -26.26 2.48
C LYS A 121 -7.02 -26.88 3.54
N LEU A 122 -6.51 -26.07 4.47
CA LEU A 122 -5.58 -26.50 5.52
C LEU A 122 -6.32 -26.89 6.80
N LYS A 123 -5.75 -27.85 7.53
CA LYS A 123 -6.16 -28.15 8.90
C LYS A 123 -5.90 -26.91 9.77
N VAL A 124 -6.81 -26.61 10.70
CA VAL A 124 -6.70 -25.40 11.56
C VAL A 124 -5.36 -25.32 12.29
N GLY A 125 -4.86 -26.45 12.80
CA GLY A 125 -3.56 -26.52 13.48
C GLY A 125 -2.34 -26.26 12.59
N THR A 126 -2.49 -26.19 11.27
CA THR A 126 -1.39 -25.93 10.33
C THR A 126 -1.40 -24.51 9.76
N HIS A 127 -2.41 -23.68 10.09
CA HIS A 127 -2.47 -22.29 9.66
C HIS A 127 -1.26 -21.46 10.11
N PRO A 128 -0.79 -21.55 11.37
CA PRO A 128 0.36 -20.77 11.82
C PRO A 128 1.63 -21.09 11.02
N ILE A 129 1.84 -22.36 10.65
CA ILE A 129 2.97 -22.80 9.82
C ILE A 129 2.94 -22.11 8.46
N TRP A 130 1.77 -22.07 7.83
CA TRP A 130 1.58 -21.49 6.50
C TRP A 130 1.78 -19.97 6.52
N GLU A 131 1.27 -19.29 7.53
CA GLU A 131 1.49 -17.85 7.69
C GLU A 131 2.96 -17.52 7.98
N SER A 132 3.59 -18.27 8.89
CA SER A 132 5.01 -18.12 9.21
C SER A 132 5.90 -18.38 8.00
N PHE A 133 5.52 -19.30 7.10
CA PHE A 133 6.22 -19.53 5.84
C PHE A 133 6.28 -18.26 4.99
N PHE A 134 5.16 -17.55 4.84
CA PHE A 134 5.14 -16.30 4.07
C PHE A 134 5.86 -15.15 4.79
N GLU A 135 5.81 -15.09 6.11
CA GLU A 135 6.51 -14.07 6.91
C GLU A 135 8.04 -14.24 6.91
N ALA A 136 8.52 -15.48 6.81
CA ALA A 136 9.94 -15.83 6.83
C ALA A 136 10.65 -15.71 5.46
N ASN A 137 10.00 -15.09 4.48
CA ASN A 137 10.52 -15.01 3.12
C ASN A 137 11.90 -14.32 3.06
N LEU A 138 12.88 -15.03 2.46
CA LEU A 138 14.30 -14.65 2.48
C LEU A 138 14.65 -13.56 1.46
N THR A 139 13.97 -13.51 0.32
CA THR A 139 14.35 -12.61 -0.78
C THR A 139 13.14 -12.00 -1.48
N ASP A 140 13.22 -10.70 -1.74
CA ASP A 140 12.30 -9.96 -2.61
C ASP A 140 12.74 -10.03 -4.10
N LYS A 141 13.71 -10.88 -4.45
CA LYS A 141 14.32 -10.88 -5.79
C LYS A 141 13.43 -11.48 -6.85
N ASP A 142 12.62 -12.48 -6.48
CA ASP A 142 11.80 -13.22 -7.42
C ASP A 142 10.31 -12.93 -7.15
N THR A 143 9.69 -12.11 -8.00
CA THR A 143 8.31 -11.64 -7.80
C THR A 143 7.24 -12.72 -8.08
N ASN A 144 7.69 -13.94 -8.41
CA ASN A 144 6.84 -15.05 -8.80
C ASN A 144 6.88 -16.23 -7.82
N SER A 145 7.76 -16.20 -6.83
CA SER A 145 7.93 -17.29 -5.87
C SER A 145 8.15 -16.74 -4.47
N VAL A 146 7.89 -17.57 -3.47
CA VAL A 146 8.23 -17.28 -2.07
C VAL A 146 9.14 -18.39 -1.59
N THR A 147 10.36 -18.02 -1.22
CA THR A 147 11.34 -18.95 -0.63
C THR A 147 11.59 -18.57 0.82
N SER A 148 11.52 -19.56 1.70
CA SER A 148 11.76 -19.42 3.14
C SER A 148 12.54 -20.61 3.66
N SER A 149 13.53 -20.35 4.53
CA SER A 149 14.27 -21.42 5.20
C SER A 149 13.44 -22.02 6.34
N ILE A 150 13.63 -23.30 6.62
CA ILE A 150 12.96 -23.98 7.75
C ILE A 150 13.23 -23.28 9.08
N ASN A 151 14.44 -22.74 9.26
CA ASN A 151 14.84 -22.00 10.46
C ASN A 151 14.10 -20.66 10.57
N GLY A 152 13.96 -19.93 9.45
CA GLY A 152 13.18 -18.69 9.43
C GLY A 152 11.71 -18.95 9.76
N VAL A 153 11.13 -20.05 9.24
CA VAL A 153 9.76 -20.44 9.57
C VAL A 153 9.62 -20.76 11.07
N LEU A 154 10.56 -21.51 11.64
CA LEU A 154 10.58 -21.82 13.08
C LEU A 154 10.67 -20.55 13.94
N GLU A 155 11.52 -19.60 13.57
CA GLU A 155 11.66 -18.33 14.27
C GLU A 155 10.34 -17.56 14.29
N LYS A 156 9.69 -17.40 13.12
CA LYS A 156 8.38 -16.74 13.02
C LYS A 156 7.28 -17.49 13.76
N LEU A 157 7.33 -18.81 13.73
CA LEU A 157 6.37 -19.65 14.44
C LEU A 157 6.52 -19.57 15.96
N GLY A 158 7.75 -19.46 16.47
CA GLY A 158 8.02 -19.25 17.89
C GLY A 158 7.44 -17.94 18.45
N GLN A 159 7.16 -16.96 17.58
CA GLN A 159 6.50 -15.71 17.92
C GLN A 159 4.96 -15.83 18.00
N LYS A 160 4.40 -16.95 17.55
CA LYS A 160 2.95 -17.20 17.51
C LYS A 160 2.50 -18.11 18.66
N GLU A 161 1.26 -17.92 19.11
CA GLU A 161 0.67 -18.72 20.18
C GLU A 161 0.66 -20.22 19.82
N GLY A 162 1.20 -21.06 20.71
CA GLY A 162 1.33 -22.50 20.49
C GLY A 162 2.40 -22.92 19.46
N GLY A 163 3.09 -21.99 18.82
CA GLY A 163 4.07 -22.29 17.77
C GLY A 163 5.44 -22.73 18.28
N ALA A 164 5.82 -22.33 19.50
CA ALA A 164 7.12 -22.67 20.12
C ALA A 164 7.36 -24.18 20.33
N LEU A 165 6.29 -24.99 20.34
CA LEU A 165 6.38 -26.46 20.49
C LEU A 165 6.49 -27.20 19.16
N MET A 166 6.35 -26.52 18.02
CA MET A 166 6.35 -27.16 16.72
C MET A 166 7.77 -27.54 16.28
N SER A 167 7.95 -28.80 15.90
CA SER A 167 9.23 -29.34 15.43
C SER A 167 9.33 -29.36 13.90
N ILE A 168 10.57 -29.44 13.39
CA ILE A 168 10.85 -29.59 11.95
C ILE A 168 10.08 -30.77 11.36
N GLY A 169 9.95 -31.88 12.09
CA GLY A 169 9.22 -33.08 11.66
C GLY A 169 7.73 -32.84 11.44
N GLN A 170 7.14 -31.82 12.08
CA GLN A 170 5.74 -31.42 11.87
C GLN A 170 5.60 -30.38 10.75
N ILE A 171 6.59 -29.50 10.59
CA ILE A 171 6.56 -28.42 9.60
C ILE A 171 6.80 -28.94 8.17
N LYS A 172 7.82 -29.79 7.98
CA LYS A 172 8.21 -30.27 6.64
C LYS A 172 7.06 -30.95 5.89
N PRO A 173 6.31 -31.90 6.49
CA PRO A 173 5.18 -32.55 5.80
C PRO A 173 4.10 -31.54 5.39
N VAL A 174 3.82 -30.55 6.24
CA VAL A 174 2.83 -29.51 5.96
C VAL A 174 3.25 -28.66 4.74
N LEU A 175 4.51 -28.26 4.66
CA LEU A 175 5.02 -27.50 3.51
C LEU A 175 5.01 -28.33 2.21
N LEU A 176 5.31 -29.63 2.30
CA LEU A 176 5.24 -30.54 1.14
C LEU A 176 3.78 -30.76 0.68
N ASP A 177 2.84 -30.97 1.60
CA ASP A 177 1.40 -31.05 1.31
C ASP A 177 0.87 -29.76 0.66
N LEU A 178 1.48 -28.63 1.02
CA LEU A 178 1.18 -27.33 0.44
C LEU A 178 1.77 -27.11 -0.96
N GLN A 179 2.52 -28.09 -1.48
CA GLN A 179 3.20 -28.08 -2.78
C GLN A 179 4.41 -27.15 -2.82
N CYS A 180 5.05 -26.88 -1.66
CA CYS A 180 6.36 -26.26 -1.65
C CYS A 180 7.41 -27.27 -2.16
N THR A 181 8.31 -26.81 -3.01
CA THR A 181 9.46 -27.58 -3.49
C THR A 181 10.69 -27.26 -2.66
N THR A 182 11.57 -28.23 -2.48
CA THR A 182 12.85 -28.06 -1.78
C THR A 182 13.95 -28.81 -2.54
N SER A 183 15.13 -28.21 -2.68
CA SER A 183 16.29 -28.81 -3.37
C SER A 183 17.28 -29.46 -2.40
N ASP A 184 17.47 -28.85 -1.23
CA ASP A 184 18.45 -29.23 -0.20
C ASP A 184 17.78 -29.70 1.10
N GLY A 185 16.46 -29.56 1.22
CA GLY A 185 15.71 -29.87 2.44
C GLY A 185 15.79 -28.78 3.52
N GLU A 186 16.45 -27.66 3.25
CA GLU A 186 16.64 -26.52 4.15
C GLU A 186 15.79 -25.33 3.72
N GLU A 187 15.69 -25.09 2.42
CA GLU A 187 14.86 -24.04 1.83
C GLU A 187 13.62 -24.62 1.14
N PHE A 188 12.48 -23.96 1.36
CA PHE A 188 11.21 -24.32 0.77
C PHE A 188 10.73 -23.17 -0.11
N THR A 189 10.38 -23.49 -1.36
CA THR A 189 9.92 -22.53 -2.35
C THR A 189 8.49 -22.83 -2.77
N PHE A 190 7.65 -21.81 -2.80
CA PHE A 190 6.27 -21.88 -3.28
C PHE A 190 6.10 -21.00 -4.53
N ASP A 191 5.56 -21.57 -5.60
CA ASP A 191 5.32 -20.87 -6.86
C ASP A 191 4.00 -20.09 -6.82
N LEU A 192 4.10 -18.76 -6.66
CA LEU A 192 2.95 -17.86 -6.66
C LEU A 192 2.29 -17.80 -8.04
N ARG A 193 3.09 -17.79 -9.12
CA ARG A 193 2.60 -17.70 -10.49
C ARG A 193 1.69 -18.88 -10.81
N LYS A 194 2.17 -20.09 -10.56
CA LYS A 194 1.41 -21.33 -10.80
C LYS A 194 0.09 -21.35 -10.04
N MET A 195 0.09 -20.89 -8.79
CA MET A 195 -1.14 -20.78 -7.98
C MET A 195 -2.13 -19.76 -8.57
N VAL A 196 -1.65 -18.56 -8.92
CA VAL A 196 -2.50 -17.50 -9.49
C VAL A 196 -3.08 -17.94 -10.84
N GLU A 197 -2.28 -18.58 -11.69
CA GLU A 197 -2.74 -19.12 -12.98
C GLU A 197 -3.79 -20.20 -12.80
N ALA A 198 -3.59 -21.14 -11.86
CA ALA A 198 -4.59 -22.15 -11.54
C ALA A 198 -5.92 -21.53 -11.07
N CYS A 199 -5.88 -20.53 -10.18
CA CYS A 199 -7.08 -19.85 -9.71
C CYS A 199 -7.78 -19.06 -10.82
N ARG A 200 -7.01 -18.40 -11.69
CA ARG A 200 -7.55 -17.69 -12.85
C ARG A 200 -8.25 -18.65 -13.82
N ASN A 201 -7.66 -19.82 -14.06
CA ASN A 201 -8.28 -20.83 -14.91
C ASN A 201 -9.59 -21.34 -14.31
N GLU A 202 -9.62 -21.65 -13.01
CA GLU A 202 -10.85 -22.02 -12.28
C GLU A 202 -11.94 -20.94 -12.41
N GLU A 203 -11.57 -19.66 -12.31
CA GLU A 203 -12.50 -18.53 -12.47
C GLU A 203 -13.04 -18.42 -13.90
N ILE A 204 -12.17 -18.52 -14.90
CA ILE A 204 -12.54 -18.47 -16.32
C ILE A 204 -13.46 -19.66 -16.66
N GLU A 205 -13.12 -20.87 -16.23
CA GLU A 205 -13.94 -22.07 -16.44
C GLU A 205 -15.33 -21.92 -15.80
N SER A 206 -15.40 -21.38 -14.58
CA SER A 206 -16.67 -21.07 -13.92
C SER A 206 -17.51 -20.05 -14.73
N LEU A 207 -16.86 -19.03 -15.27
CA LEU A 207 -17.52 -17.98 -16.05
C LEU A 207 -18.00 -18.50 -17.41
N VAL A 208 -17.21 -19.32 -18.09
CA VAL A 208 -17.57 -20.02 -19.33
C VAL A 208 -18.75 -20.95 -19.07
N LYS A 209 -18.68 -21.80 -18.03
CA LYS A 209 -19.76 -22.71 -17.65
C LYS A 209 -21.07 -21.99 -17.34
N LYS A 210 -20.99 -20.85 -16.64
CA LYS A 210 -22.15 -20.01 -16.35
C LYS A 210 -22.78 -19.43 -17.62
N LYS A 211 -21.98 -19.09 -18.61
CA LYS A 211 -22.44 -18.41 -19.84
C LYS A 211 -22.94 -19.39 -20.91
N TYR A 212 -22.26 -20.51 -21.09
CA TYR A 212 -22.49 -21.43 -22.21
C TYR A 212 -23.03 -22.80 -21.79
N GLY A 213 -23.02 -23.13 -20.50
CA GLY A 213 -23.40 -24.45 -20.02
C GLY A 213 -22.19 -25.36 -19.81
N GLN A 214 -22.45 -26.63 -19.51
CA GLN A 214 -21.42 -27.62 -19.17
C GLN A 214 -20.75 -28.26 -20.40
N GLU A 215 -21.42 -28.22 -21.56
CA GLU A 215 -20.99 -28.77 -22.85
C GLU A 215 -20.48 -27.66 -23.78
#